data_AF-A0A430FI30-F1
#
_entry.id   AF-A0A430FI30-F1
#
_cell.length_a   1.000
_cell.length_b   1.000
_cell.length_c   1.000
_cell.angle_alpha   90.00
_cell.angle_beta   90.00
_cell.angle_gamma   90.00
#
_symmetry.space_group_name_H-M   'P 1'
#
loop_
_entity.id
_entity.type
_entity.pdbx_description
1 polymer ?
#
loop_
_entity_poly.entity_id
_entity_poly.type
_entity_poly.pdbx_seq_one_letter_code
_entity_poly.pdbx_strand_id
1 'polypeptide(L)'
;MQYKSIRQMTHMSQSTQPPKAIAEHEYRQRLEGWSTFRSDIVLRGHEMFVVNFRELAAILDRVREQENMVTTLWETLPPIARRAYIMDLIGAEMQSTNSIEGVRSTRKEISEALETAMTNGPHKRFSEFAKLFLALSDSDPEHLALPHSLEDIRALYDRVVSGELDDGDMPDGDLFRNGPVYIDDEATGRRIHTGITPESEIKVLLTQWLAFMKNRDVPPLLRAAMCHFAFEYIHPFYDGNGRTGRFLFALQLRRHLSVPTSISLSPVISDGKDRYYKAFEDAQHPLNCCDASLFSYRMMKFVSDAQRRIIDDLSEKYGAFERAKAVLYELSRERGWSDDQVDIVGVLIQEELFGTPPHRVTRPQLQNGLKFGRKRVNTALDPLVESGDVVTMGMRPVRYSLADSTRRLLLGED
;
A
#
# COMPACT_ATOMS: atom_id res chain seq x y z
N MET A 1 -10.72 4.76 -30.74
CA MET A 1 -12.05 4.77 -30.10
C MET A 1 -11.84 4.53 -28.61
N GLN A 2 -12.53 5.26 -27.72
CA GLN A 2 -12.40 5.08 -26.25
C GLN A 2 -13.18 3.83 -25.83
N TYR A 3 -12.62 3.00 -24.96
CA TYR A 3 -13.32 1.82 -24.41
C TYR A 3 -14.56 2.25 -23.60
N LYS A 4 -15.68 1.57 -23.83
CA LYS A 4 -16.96 1.81 -23.15
C LYS A 4 -17.38 0.57 -22.38
N SER A 5 -17.95 0.76 -21.21
CA SER A 5 -18.51 -0.35 -20.43
C SER A 5 -19.67 -1.01 -21.17
N ILE A 6 -19.98 -2.27 -20.86
CA ILE A 6 -21.13 -2.97 -21.45
C ILE A 6 -22.44 -2.21 -21.20
N ARG A 7 -22.62 -1.66 -20.00
CA ARG A 7 -23.74 -0.78 -19.65
C ARG A 7 -23.83 0.44 -20.58
N GLN A 8 -22.70 1.11 -20.85
CA GLN A 8 -22.67 2.26 -21.78
C GLN A 8 -23.05 1.83 -23.20
N MET A 9 -22.51 0.70 -23.67
CA MET A 9 -22.88 0.13 -24.99
C MET A 9 -24.37 -0.22 -25.06
N THR A 10 -24.92 -0.77 -23.98
CA THR A 10 -26.34 -1.09 -23.85
C THR A 10 -27.21 0.15 -23.98
N HIS A 11 -26.86 1.25 -23.30
CA HIS A 11 -27.59 2.51 -23.39
C HIS A 11 -27.46 3.21 -24.75
N MET A 12 -26.38 2.95 -25.49
CA MET A 12 -26.15 3.50 -26.82
C MET A 12 -26.77 2.67 -27.95
N SER A 13 -27.23 1.45 -27.66
CA SER A 13 -27.78 0.55 -28.65
C SER A 13 -29.12 1.06 -29.18
N GLN A 14 -29.31 0.98 -30.50
CA GLN A 14 -30.59 1.25 -31.16
C GLN A 14 -31.50 0.01 -31.23
N SER A 15 -31.07 -1.12 -30.64
CA SER A 15 -31.84 -2.37 -30.61
C SER A 15 -33.10 -2.23 -29.77
N THR A 16 -34.19 -2.86 -30.20
CA THR A 16 -35.45 -2.96 -29.44
C THR A 16 -35.44 -4.06 -28.38
N GLN A 17 -34.33 -4.82 -28.28
CA GLN A 17 -34.18 -5.87 -27.27
C GLN A 17 -34.13 -5.29 -25.85
N PRO A 18 -34.54 -6.06 -24.82
CA PRO A 18 -34.37 -5.64 -23.44
C PRO A 18 -32.89 -5.34 -23.10
N PRO A 19 -32.58 -4.32 -22.27
CA PRO A 19 -31.20 -3.96 -21.93
C PRO A 19 -30.34 -5.13 -21.45
N LYS A 20 -30.93 -6.05 -20.66
CA LYS A 20 -30.25 -7.25 -20.17
C LYS A 20 -29.80 -8.18 -21.31
N ALA A 21 -30.60 -8.33 -22.37
CA ALA A 21 -30.25 -9.17 -23.51
C ALA A 21 -29.12 -8.54 -24.35
N ILE A 22 -29.13 -7.21 -24.50
CA ILE A 22 -28.05 -6.47 -25.17
C ILE A 22 -26.74 -6.60 -24.38
N ALA A 23 -26.79 -6.40 -23.06
CA ALA A 23 -25.63 -6.55 -22.19
C ALA A 23 -25.06 -7.98 -22.23
N GLU A 24 -25.93 -8.99 -22.20
CA GLU A 24 -25.55 -10.40 -22.30
C GLU A 24 -24.88 -10.75 -23.64
N HIS A 25 -25.37 -10.18 -24.75
CA HIS A 25 -24.76 -10.36 -26.06
C HIS A 25 -23.35 -9.76 -26.12
N GLU A 26 -23.19 -8.53 -25.65
CA GLU A 26 -21.91 -7.84 -25.58
C GLU A 26 -20.94 -8.56 -24.64
N TYR A 27 -21.42 -9.06 -23.49
CA TYR A 27 -20.65 -9.87 -22.54
C TYR A 27 -20.02 -11.09 -23.22
N ARG A 28 -20.81 -11.90 -23.93
CA ARG A 28 -20.30 -13.10 -24.61
C ARG A 28 -19.27 -12.76 -25.69
N GLN A 29 -19.54 -11.72 -26.49
CA GLN A 29 -18.58 -11.26 -27.50
C GLN A 29 -17.25 -10.84 -26.89
N ARG A 30 -17.26 -10.12 -25.76
CA ARG A 30 -16.04 -9.71 -25.08
C ARG A 30 -15.34 -10.87 -24.40
N LEU A 31 -16.07 -11.77 -23.77
CA LEU A 31 -15.51 -12.92 -23.05
C LEU A 31 -14.68 -13.82 -23.98
N GLU A 32 -15.11 -13.97 -25.24
CA GLU A 32 -14.45 -14.75 -26.28
C GLU A 32 -13.43 -13.95 -27.11
N GLY A 33 -13.17 -12.69 -26.74
CA GLY A 33 -12.25 -11.81 -27.44
C GLY A 33 -10.78 -12.21 -27.31
N TRP A 34 -10.00 -12.03 -28.38
CA TRP A 34 -8.56 -12.38 -28.42
C TRP A 34 -7.68 -11.68 -27.38
N SER A 35 -8.09 -10.49 -26.94
CA SER A 35 -7.37 -9.71 -25.93
C SER A 35 -7.94 -9.89 -24.52
N THR A 36 -8.80 -10.88 -24.32
CA THR A 36 -9.53 -11.07 -23.05
C THR A 36 -8.82 -12.05 -22.13
N PHE A 37 -8.60 -11.62 -20.89
CA PHE A 37 -8.14 -12.44 -19.79
C PHE A 37 -9.34 -12.84 -18.94
N ARG A 38 -9.51 -14.15 -18.79
CA ARG A 38 -10.59 -14.82 -18.07
C ARG A 38 -10.12 -15.21 -16.66
N SER A 39 -11.05 -15.22 -15.70
CA SER A 39 -10.71 -15.52 -14.30
C SER A 39 -11.19 -16.87 -13.81
N ASP A 40 -12.14 -17.49 -14.52
CA ASP A 40 -12.90 -18.65 -14.05
C ASP A 40 -13.69 -18.42 -12.74
N ILE A 41 -13.72 -17.18 -12.21
CA ILE A 41 -14.53 -16.79 -11.06
C ILE A 41 -15.89 -16.32 -11.57
N VAL A 42 -16.95 -17.05 -11.22
CA VAL A 42 -18.32 -16.75 -11.67
C VAL A 42 -19.10 -16.02 -10.58
N LEU A 43 -19.27 -14.72 -10.75
CA LEU A 43 -20.00 -13.85 -9.83
C LEU A 43 -21.40 -13.60 -10.36
N ARG A 44 -22.43 -14.11 -9.65
CA ARG A 44 -23.85 -13.98 -10.01
C ARG A 44 -24.19 -14.39 -11.46
N GLY A 45 -23.53 -15.44 -11.95
CA GLY A 45 -23.78 -16.01 -13.27
C GLY A 45 -22.93 -15.45 -14.41
N HIS A 46 -22.05 -14.47 -14.13
CA HIS A 46 -21.09 -13.94 -15.09
C HIS A 46 -19.67 -14.22 -14.62
N GLU A 47 -18.86 -14.80 -15.50
CA GLU A 47 -17.43 -14.94 -15.25
C GLU A 47 -16.78 -13.56 -15.33
N MET A 48 -15.98 -13.22 -14.32
CA MET A 48 -15.20 -11.99 -14.36
C MET A 48 -14.10 -12.09 -15.42
N PHE A 49 -13.93 -11.02 -16.19
CA PHE A 49 -12.91 -10.94 -17.24
C PHE A 49 -12.37 -9.51 -17.40
N VAL A 50 -11.26 -9.39 -18.12
CA VAL A 50 -10.64 -8.12 -18.52
C VAL A 50 -10.28 -8.17 -20.00
N VAL A 51 -10.78 -7.22 -20.78
CA VAL A 51 -10.31 -6.95 -22.14
C VAL A 51 -9.10 -6.03 -22.05
N ASN A 52 -7.96 -6.44 -22.59
CA ASN A 52 -6.76 -5.60 -22.65
C ASN A 52 -6.83 -4.58 -23.79
N PHE A 53 -7.69 -3.59 -23.63
CA PHE A 53 -7.84 -2.50 -24.61
C PHE A 53 -6.64 -1.53 -24.58
N ARG A 54 -6.52 -0.70 -25.62
CA ARG A 54 -5.36 0.17 -25.87
C ARG A 54 -4.89 0.98 -24.65
N GLU A 55 -5.79 1.70 -23.97
CA GLU A 55 -5.40 2.54 -22.84
C GLU A 55 -5.02 1.71 -21.60
N LEU A 56 -5.58 0.50 -21.45
CA LEU A 56 -5.15 -0.46 -20.41
C LEU A 56 -3.74 -0.98 -20.69
N ALA A 57 -3.45 -1.37 -21.93
CA ALA A 57 -2.10 -1.77 -22.34
C ALA A 57 -1.09 -0.63 -22.11
N ALA A 58 -1.43 0.60 -22.48
CA ALA A 58 -0.56 1.76 -22.32
C ALA A 58 -0.29 2.11 -20.84
N ILE A 59 -1.27 1.99 -19.94
CA ILE A 59 -1.02 2.25 -18.51
C ILE A 59 -0.21 1.14 -17.86
N LEU A 60 -0.40 -0.13 -18.28
CA LEU A 60 0.42 -1.24 -17.78
C LEU A 60 1.90 -1.05 -18.14
N ASP A 61 2.18 -0.61 -19.36
CA ASP A 61 3.55 -0.33 -19.82
C ASP A 61 4.16 0.85 -19.05
N ARG A 62 3.40 1.94 -18.88
CA ARG A 62 3.82 3.09 -18.06
C ARG A 62 4.14 2.71 -16.61
N VAL A 63 3.33 1.85 -15.99
CA VAL A 63 3.60 1.36 -14.63
C VAL A 63 4.93 0.61 -14.58
N ARG A 64 5.30 -0.13 -15.62
CA ARG A 64 6.61 -0.80 -15.71
C ARG A 64 7.77 0.18 -15.91
N GLU A 65 7.60 1.18 -16.77
CA GLU A 65 8.61 2.23 -16.95
C GLU A 65 8.87 3.00 -15.66
N GLN A 66 7.80 3.43 -14.98
CA GLN A 66 7.89 4.13 -13.71
C GLN A 66 8.49 3.24 -12.61
N GLU A 67 8.19 1.95 -12.61
CA GLU A 67 8.76 1.00 -11.64
C GLU A 67 10.30 0.92 -11.75
N ASN A 68 10.83 0.95 -12.98
CA ASN A 68 12.28 0.98 -13.18
C ASN A 68 12.91 2.24 -12.59
N MET A 69 12.25 3.39 -12.71
CA MET A 69 12.70 4.65 -12.10
C MET A 69 12.63 4.59 -10.58
N VAL A 70 11.52 4.12 -10.01
CA VAL A 70 11.37 3.95 -8.56
C VAL A 70 12.46 3.03 -8.03
N THR A 71 12.69 1.88 -8.66
CA THR A 71 13.73 0.91 -8.26
C THR A 71 15.11 1.54 -8.30
N THR A 72 15.45 2.29 -9.35
CA THR A 72 16.75 2.96 -9.49
C THR A 72 16.99 3.98 -8.37
N LEU A 73 16.00 4.85 -8.11
CA LEU A 73 16.08 5.83 -7.03
C LEU A 73 16.19 5.13 -5.67
N TRP A 74 15.36 4.11 -5.45
CA TRP A 74 15.30 3.34 -4.22
C TRP A 74 16.61 2.63 -3.89
N GLU A 75 17.24 1.97 -4.86
CA GLU A 75 18.50 1.24 -4.68
C GLU A 75 19.69 2.17 -4.45
N THR A 76 19.62 3.41 -4.93
CA THR A 76 20.65 4.44 -4.73
C THR A 76 20.66 4.96 -3.29
N LEU A 77 19.54 4.86 -2.57
CA LEU A 77 19.43 5.40 -1.22
C LEU A 77 20.30 4.63 -0.20
N PRO A 78 21.00 5.35 0.70
CA PRO A 78 21.71 4.69 1.79
C PRO A 78 20.74 3.91 2.71
N PRO A 79 21.21 2.87 3.41
CA PRO A 79 20.33 1.97 4.18
C PRO A 79 19.47 2.67 5.24
N ILE A 80 19.97 3.74 5.86
CA ILE A 80 19.22 4.45 6.91
C ILE A 80 18.13 5.30 6.29
N ALA A 81 18.43 6.05 5.23
CA ALA A 81 17.43 6.77 4.43
C ALA A 81 16.32 5.82 3.94
N ARG A 82 16.68 4.64 3.40
CA ARG A 82 15.71 3.63 3.00
C ARG A 82 14.79 3.22 4.14
N ARG A 83 15.36 2.89 5.29
CA ARG A 83 14.59 2.49 6.47
C ARG A 83 13.66 3.61 6.94
N ALA A 84 14.15 4.85 7.03
CA ALA A 84 13.36 6.00 7.44
C ALA A 84 12.17 6.21 6.47
N TYR A 85 12.44 6.14 5.17
CA TYR A 85 11.42 6.30 4.13
C TYR A 85 10.36 5.19 4.17
N ILE A 86 10.75 3.93 4.34
CA ILE A 86 9.79 2.82 4.51
C ILE A 86 8.86 3.08 5.70
N MET A 87 9.40 3.53 6.84
CA MET A 87 8.55 3.77 8.02
C MET A 87 7.54 4.90 7.78
N ASP A 88 7.95 5.96 7.08
CA ASP A 88 7.06 7.05 6.68
C ASP A 88 5.95 6.53 5.75
N LEU A 89 6.31 5.75 4.73
CA LEU A 89 5.36 5.15 3.80
C LEU A 89 4.36 4.22 4.50
N ILE A 90 4.83 3.32 5.38
CA ILE A 90 3.93 2.43 6.15
C ILE A 90 2.98 3.26 7.03
N GLY A 91 3.50 4.30 7.69
CA GLY A 91 2.66 5.19 8.51
C GLY A 91 1.56 5.86 7.70
N ALA A 92 1.89 6.39 6.52
CA ALA A 92 0.95 7.02 5.61
C ALA A 92 -0.06 6.00 5.03
N GLU A 93 0.40 4.81 4.67
CA GLU A 93 -0.43 3.71 4.16
C GLU A 93 -1.48 3.27 5.19
N MET A 94 -1.04 3.02 6.44
CA MET A 94 -1.93 2.67 7.55
C MET A 94 -2.93 3.78 7.87
N GLN A 95 -2.47 5.04 7.92
CA GLN A 95 -3.38 6.16 8.19
C GLN A 95 -4.44 6.30 7.09
N SER A 96 -4.03 6.19 5.83
CA SER A 96 -4.92 6.38 4.68
C SER A 96 -5.90 5.21 4.54
N THR A 97 -5.44 3.97 4.69
CA THR A 97 -6.32 2.79 4.60
C THR A 97 -7.38 2.77 5.69
N ASN A 98 -7.06 3.23 6.91
CA ASN A 98 -8.03 3.36 7.99
C ASN A 98 -9.03 4.49 7.70
N SER A 99 -8.53 5.64 7.21
CA SER A 99 -9.37 6.79 6.87
C SER A 99 -10.37 6.49 5.75
N ILE A 100 -10.00 5.65 4.79
CA ILE A 100 -10.92 5.18 3.74
C ILE A 100 -12.13 4.47 4.36
N GLU A 101 -11.93 3.61 5.36
CA GLU A 101 -13.01 2.92 6.09
C GLU A 101 -13.66 3.76 7.21
N GLY A 102 -13.30 5.04 7.36
CA GLY A 102 -13.80 5.87 8.46
C GLY A 102 -13.24 5.49 9.85
N VAL A 103 -12.24 4.62 9.91
CA VAL A 103 -11.58 4.23 11.16
C VAL A 103 -10.63 5.35 11.60
N ARG A 104 -10.95 5.99 12.73
CA ARG A 104 -10.12 7.07 13.27
C ARG A 104 -8.80 6.54 13.80
N SER A 105 -7.70 7.05 13.23
CA SER A 105 -6.33 6.78 13.70
C SER A 105 -5.53 8.08 13.76
N THR A 106 -4.93 8.35 14.92
CA THR A 106 -4.03 9.50 15.11
C THR A 106 -2.60 9.14 14.71
N ARG A 107 -1.80 10.14 14.30
CA ARG A 107 -0.37 9.96 14.02
C ARG A 107 0.39 9.31 15.20
N LYS A 108 -0.02 9.64 16.43
CA LYS A 108 0.56 9.06 17.65
C LYS A 108 0.26 7.56 17.77
N GLU A 109 -0.99 7.15 17.56
CA GLU A 109 -1.37 5.72 17.59
C GLU A 109 -0.62 4.92 16.53
N ILE A 110 -0.53 5.43 15.28
CA ILE A 110 0.22 4.76 14.21
C ILE A 110 1.71 4.64 14.55
N SER A 111 2.32 5.71 15.08
CA SER A 111 3.71 5.69 15.51
C SER A 111 3.96 4.67 16.63
N GLU A 112 3.06 4.61 17.63
CA GLU A 112 3.15 3.63 18.72
C GLU A 112 2.92 2.19 18.23
N ALA A 113 2.04 1.97 17.27
CA ALA A 113 1.80 0.68 16.65
C ALA A 113 3.05 0.19 15.89
N LEU A 114 3.69 1.08 15.13
CA LEU A 114 4.95 0.78 14.43
C LEU A 114 6.09 0.48 15.41
N GLU A 115 6.26 1.30 16.46
CA GLU A 115 7.28 1.04 17.48
C GLU A 115 7.07 -0.33 18.17
N THR A 116 5.82 -0.66 18.46
CA THR A 116 5.44 -1.96 19.04
C THR A 116 5.76 -3.11 18.08
N ALA A 117 5.43 -2.95 16.80
CA ALA A 117 5.67 -3.95 15.77
C ALA A 117 7.17 -4.21 15.55
N MET A 118 8.01 -3.18 15.64
CA MET A 118 9.47 -3.30 15.47
C MET A 118 10.17 -3.90 16.68
N THR A 119 9.64 -3.66 17.88
CA THR A 119 10.26 -4.11 19.15
C THR A 119 9.67 -5.41 19.69
N ASN A 120 8.64 -5.95 19.04
CA ASN A 120 7.80 -7.02 19.58
C ASN A 120 7.31 -6.69 21.00
N GLY A 121 6.88 -5.44 21.19
CA GLY A 121 6.33 -4.95 22.44
C GLY A 121 4.94 -5.53 22.77
N PRO A 122 4.34 -5.13 23.90
CA PRO A 122 2.98 -5.52 24.25
C PRO A 122 1.99 -5.06 23.17
N HIS A 123 0.96 -5.87 22.89
CA HIS A 123 -0.03 -5.59 21.86
C HIS A 123 -0.62 -4.19 22.02
N LYS A 124 -0.73 -3.48 20.89
CA LYS A 124 -1.39 -2.18 20.79
C LYS A 124 -2.34 -2.20 19.62
N ARG A 125 -3.29 -1.27 19.66
CA ARG A 125 -4.16 -0.95 18.52
C ARG A 125 -3.33 -0.82 17.23
N PHE A 126 -3.73 -1.53 16.18
CA PHE A 126 -3.04 -1.60 14.88
C PHE A 126 -1.64 -2.25 14.86
N SER A 127 -1.08 -2.76 15.97
CA SER A 127 0.28 -3.30 15.97
C SER A 127 0.43 -4.54 15.09
N GLU A 128 -0.60 -5.40 15.01
CA GLU A 128 -0.58 -6.57 14.11
C GLU A 128 -0.65 -6.16 12.64
N PHE A 129 -1.39 -5.10 12.33
CA PHE A 129 -1.46 -4.55 10.99
C PHE A 129 -0.15 -3.86 10.59
N ALA A 130 0.51 -3.16 11.52
CA ALA A 130 1.85 -2.63 11.32
C ALA A 130 2.88 -3.75 11.05
N LYS A 131 2.82 -4.87 11.78
CA LYS A 131 3.68 -6.04 11.53
C LYS A 131 3.49 -6.62 10.13
N LEU A 132 2.26 -6.61 9.61
CA LEU A 132 1.97 -7.05 8.24
C LEU A 132 2.68 -6.16 7.20
N PHE A 133 2.60 -4.84 7.32
CA PHE A 133 3.32 -3.93 6.42
C PHE A 133 4.84 -3.99 6.57
N LEU A 134 5.35 -4.17 7.80
CA LEU A 134 6.77 -4.39 8.03
C LEU A 134 7.25 -5.66 7.33
N ALA A 135 6.51 -6.77 7.44
CA ALA A 135 6.81 -8.00 6.72
C ALA A 135 6.73 -7.82 5.20
N LEU A 136 5.79 -7.02 4.70
CA LEU A 136 5.69 -6.67 3.28
C LEU A 136 6.91 -5.85 2.78
N SER A 137 7.53 -5.08 3.68
CA SER A 137 8.73 -4.28 3.42
C SER A 137 10.05 -5.05 3.50
N ASP A 138 10.01 -6.36 3.82
CA ASP A 138 11.18 -7.23 3.81
C ASP A 138 11.85 -7.22 2.43
N SER A 139 13.15 -7.47 2.39
CA SER A 139 13.90 -7.58 1.14
C SER A 139 13.43 -8.77 0.31
N ASP A 140 13.09 -9.88 0.96
CA ASP A 140 12.54 -11.06 0.30
C ASP A 140 11.00 -10.97 0.19
N PRO A 141 10.43 -10.77 -1.03
CA PRO A 141 8.99 -10.77 -1.22
C PRO A 141 8.32 -12.09 -0.83
N GLU A 142 9.05 -13.22 -0.82
CA GLU A 142 8.51 -14.53 -0.50
C GLU A 142 8.31 -14.76 1.00
N HIS A 143 8.95 -13.95 1.86
CA HIS A 143 8.86 -14.08 3.31
C HIS A 143 7.41 -13.95 3.81
N LEU A 144 6.64 -13.03 3.24
CA LEU A 144 5.20 -12.94 3.50
C LEU A 144 4.42 -13.63 2.39
N ALA A 145 4.15 -14.93 2.54
CA ALA A 145 3.46 -15.75 1.55
C ALA A 145 2.07 -15.20 1.17
N LEU A 146 1.70 -15.38 -0.11
CA LEU A 146 0.32 -15.21 -0.56
C LEU A 146 -0.56 -16.30 0.09
N PRO A 147 -1.84 -16.01 0.40
CA PRO A 147 -2.72 -17.02 1.00
C PRO A 147 -2.84 -18.25 0.07
N HIS A 148 -2.81 -19.44 0.67
CA HIS A 148 -2.91 -20.71 -0.05
C HIS A 148 -4.16 -21.51 0.33
N SER A 149 -4.79 -21.14 1.44
CA SER A 149 -6.00 -21.74 2.00
C SER A 149 -7.00 -20.66 2.44
N LEU A 150 -8.24 -21.09 2.75
CA LEU A 150 -9.27 -20.18 3.28
C LEU A 150 -8.90 -19.73 4.70
N GLU A 151 -8.23 -20.60 5.45
CA GLU A 151 -7.69 -20.35 6.77
C GLU A 151 -6.59 -19.27 6.74
N ASP A 152 -5.76 -19.23 5.69
CA ASP A 152 -4.78 -18.16 5.52
C ASP A 152 -5.46 -16.80 5.30
N ILE A 153 -6.54 -16.77 4.50
CA ILE A 153 -7.34 -15.55 4.31
C ILE A 153 -7.92 -15.09 5.65
N ARG A 154 -8.46 -16.03 6.44
CA ARG A 154 -9.01 -15.73 7.76
C ARG A 154 -7.92 -15.24 8.73
N ALA A 155 -6.79 -15.91 8.81
CA ALA A 155 -5.68 -15.53 9.68
C ALA A 155 -5.11 -14.15 9.32
N LEU A 156 -5.04 -13.84 8.02
CA LEU A 156 -4.65 -12.50 7.57
C LEU A 156 -5.67 -11.44 7.99
N TYR A 157 -6.95 -11.72 7.80
CA TYR A 157 -8.04 -10.84 8.25
C TYR A 157 -7.95 -10.55 9.75
N ASP A 158 -7.84 -11.59 10.59
CA ASP A 158 -7.76 -11.45 12.05
C ASP A 158 -6.58 -10.55 12.49
N ARG A 159 -5.47 -10.58 11.75
CA ARG A 159 -4.33 -9.69 12.00
C ARG A 159 -4.59 -8.24 11.57
N VAL A 160 -5.30 -8.04 10.46
CA VAL A 160 -5.65 -6.70 9.95
C VAL A 160 -6.59 -5.98 10.92
N VAL A 161 -7.57 -6.69 11.47
CA VAL A 161 -8.63 -6.14 12.35
C VAL A 161 -8.37 -6.39 13.84
N SER A 162 -7.17 -6.84 14.20
CA SER A 162 -6.83 -7.24 15.56
C SER A 162 -7.13 -6.14 16.59
N GLY A 163 -8.12 -6.40 17.46
CA GLY A 163 -8.54 -5.48 18.51
C GLY A 163 -9.42 -4.31 18.04
N GLU A 164 -9.95 -4.36 16.81
CA GLU A 164 -10.76 -3.29 16.20
C GLU A 164 -12.25 -3.64 16.03
N LEU A 165 -12.63 -4.92 16.16
CA LEU A 165 -14.01 -5.35 15.93
C LEU A 165 -14.80 -5.40 17.22
N ASP A 166 -16.06 -4.99 17.14
CA ASP A 166 -17.06 -5.26 18.16
C ASP A 166 -17.52 -6.74 18.08
N ASP A 167 -18.03 -7.29 19.17
CA ASP A 167 -18.46 -8.70 19.24
C ASP A 167 -19.49 -9.07 18.16
N GLY A 168 -20.30 -8.10 17.71
CA GLY A 168 -21.31 -8.28 16.66
C GLY A 168 -20.77 -8.31 15.23
N ASP A 169 -19.56 -7.80 15.01
CA ASP A 169 -18.89 -7.80 13.69
C ASP A 169 -17.94 -8.98 13.50
N MET A 170 -17.84 -9.83 14.53
CA MET A 170 -17.11 -11.09 14.45
C MET A 170 -17.84 -12.05 13.50
N PRO A 171 -17.11 -12.76 12.61
CA PRO A 171 -17.75 -13.74 11.74
C PRO A 171 -18.43 -14.85 12.54
N ASP A 172 -19.66 -15.19 12.15
CA ASP A 172 -20.57 -16.13 12.81
C ASP A 172 -20.68 -17.50 12.11
N GLY A 173 -19.94 -17.70 11.01
CA GLY A 173 -19.69 -19.00 10.38
C GLY A 173 -18.38 -19.64 10.83
N ASP A 174 -17.95 -20.70 10.15
CA ASP A 174 -16.73 -21.43 10.52
C ASP A 174 -15.47 -20.56 10.31
N LEU A 175 -15.40 -19.84 9.19
CA LEU A 175 -14.28 -18.98 8.79
C LEU A 175 -14.77 -17.58 8.41
N PHE A 176 -15.93 -17.47 7.78
CA PHE A 176 -16.46 -16.23 7.22
C PHE A 176 -17.85 -15.94 7.78
N ARG A 177 -18.41 -14.78 7.45
CA ARG A 177 -19.78 -14.47 7.86
C ARG A 177 -20.78 -15.43 7.20
N ASN A 178 -21.85 -15.73 7.91
CA ASN A 178 -22.98 -16.48 7.38
C ASN A 178 -24.13 -15.55 6.95
N GLY A 179 -24.35 -14.46 7.70
CA GLY A 179 -25.39 -13.47 7.44
C GLY A 179 -25.09 -12.55 6.24
N PRO A 180 -26.12 -11.88 5.70
CA PRO A 180 -25.96 -10.96 4.58
C PRO A 180 -25.31 -9.65 5.00
N VAL A 181 -24.52 -9.06 4.10
CA VAL A 181 -24.00 -7.69 4.21
C VAL A 181 -24.39 -6.88 3.00
N TYR A 182 -24.47 -5.58 3.21
CA TYR A 182 -25.08 -4.65 2.29
C TYR A 182 -24.21 -3.40 2.19
N ILE A 183 -23.88 -3.04 0.95
CA ILE A 183 -23.16 -1.81 0.65
C ILE A 183 -24.18 -0.84 0.06
N ASP A 184 -24.50 0.18 0.85
CA ASP A 184 -25.46 1.22 0.52
C ASP A 184 -24.72 2.51 0.16
N ASP A 185 -25.27 3.26 -0.79
CA ASP A 185 -24.83 4.61 -1.10
C ASP A 185 -25.29 5.55 0.03
N GLU A 186 -24.36 6.15 0.78
CA GLU A 186 -24.69 6.99 1.94
C GLU A 186 -25.56 8.20 1.58
N ALA A 187 -25.40 8.77 0.38
CA ALA A 187 -26.10 9.98 -0.03
C ALA A 187 -27.54 9.71 -0.51
N THR A 188 -27.76 8.57 -1.15
CA THR A 188 -29.04 8.21 -1.76
C THR A 188 -29.80 7.12 -1.03
N GLY A 189 -29.16 6.42 -0.08
CA GLY A 189 -29.68 5.24 0.60
C GLY A 189 -29.90 4.03 -0.33
N ARG A 190 -29.38 4.09 -1.56
CA ARG A 190 -29.58 3.05 -2.57
C ARG A 190 -28.59 1.91 -2.35
N ARG A 191 -29.11 0.67 -2.35
CA ARG A 191 -28.29 -0.55 -2.42
C ARG A 191 -27.40 -0.55 -3.65
N ILE A 192 -26.09 -0.40 -3.43
CA ILE A 192 -25.06 -0.54 -4.48
C ILE A 192 -24.79 -2.03 -4.70
N HIS A 193 -24.57 -2.76 -3.60
CA HIS A 193 -24.17 -4.15 -3.66
C HIS A 193 -24.65 -4.94 -2.45
N THR A 194 -24.82 -6.24 -2.64
CA THR A 194 -25.12 -7.20 -1.58
C THR A 194 -24.01 -8.23 -1.61
N GLY A 195 -23.30 -8.42 -0.50
CA GLY A 195 -22.24 -9.42 -0.40
C GLY A 195 -22.76 -10.84 -0.63
N ILE A 196 -21.87 -11.77 -0.94
CA ILE A 196 -22.24 -13.17 -1.19
C ILE A 196 -22.67 -13.84 0.11
N THR A 197 -23.72 -14.66 0.08
CA THR A 197 -24.24 -15.42 1.23
C THR A 197 -24.97 -16.65 0.68
N PRO A 198 -24.94 -17.81 1.36
CA PRO A 198 -24.34 -18.10 2.67
C PRO A 198 -22.83 -18.32 2.64
N GLU A 199 -22.23 -18.62 3.81
CA GLU A 199 -20.79 -18.88 3.94
C GLU A 199 -20.29 -19.96 2.95
N SER A 200 -21.09 -20.98 2.65
CA SER A 200 -20.68 -22.04 1.71
C SER A 200 -20.40 -21.50 0.31
N GLU A 201 -21.15 -20.49 -0.16
CA GLU A 201 -20.89 -19.83 -1.44
C GLU A 201 -19.65 -18.93 -1.37
N ILE A 202 -19.44 -18.24 -0.23
CA ILE A 202 -18.21 -17.48 0.03
C ILE A 202 -16.98 -18.40 -0.08
N LYS A 203 -17.01 -19.58 0.56
CA LYS A 203 -15.93 -20.58 0.52
C LYS A 203 -15.66 -21.06 -0.91
N VAL A 204 -16.70 -21.32 -1.72
CA VAL A 204 -16.55 -21.71 -3.13
C VAL A 204 -15.85 -20.61 -3.93
N LEU A 205 -16.32 -19.36 -3.84
CA LEU A 205 -15.76 -18.26 -4.62
C LEU A 205 -14.35 -17.89 -4.17
N LEU A 206 -14.05 -17.94 -2.86
CA LEU A 206 -12.69 -17.72 -2.37
C LEU A 206 -11.75 -18.86 -2.76
N THR A 207 -12.25 -20.09 -2.94
CA THR A 207 -11.45 -21.19 -3.50
C THR A 207 -11.10 -20.94 -4.97
N GLN A 208 -12.07 -20.48 -5.78
CA GLN A 208 -11.81 -20.04 -7.16
C GLN A 208 -10.82 -18.86 -7.18
N TRP A 209 -10.96 -17.92 -6.27
CA TRP A 209 -10.06 -16.79 -6.11
C TRP A 209 -8.62 -17.21 -5.76
N LEU A 210 -8.43 -18.19 -4.86
CA LEU A 210 -7.12 -18.75 -4.53
C LEU A 210 -6.47 -19.43 -5.73
N ALA A 211 -7.26 -20.13 -6.56
CA ALA A 211 -6.78 -20.72 -7.81
C ALA A 211 -6.40 -19.63 -8.83
N PHE A 212 -7.26 -18.63 -9.01
CA PHE A 212 -7.03 -17.52 -9.93
C PHE A 212 -5.80 -16.70 -9.55
N MET A 213 -5.53 -16.47 -8.27
CA MET A 213 -4.34 -15.76 -7.80
C MET A 213 -3.04 -16.41 -8.29
N LYS A 214 -3.04 -17.73 -8.52
CA LYS A 214 -1.90 -18.50 -9.02
C LYS A 214 -1.84 -18.60 -10.55
N ASN A 215 -2.86 -18.11 -11.26
CA ASN A 215 -2.96 -18.19 -12.71
C ASN A 215 -1.89 -17.31 -13.39
N ARG A 216 -0.89 -17.94 -14.00
CA ARG A 216 0.23 -17.24 -14.66
C ARG A 216 -0.08 -16.78 -16.09
N ASP A 217 -1.20 -17.18 -16.66
CA ASP A 217 -1.64 -16.79 -18.01
C ASP A 217 -2.22 -15.38 -18.03
N VAL A 218 -2.60 -14.84 -16.85
CA VAL A 218 -3.04 -13.46 -16.70
C VAL A 218 -1.86 -12.57 -16.24
N PRO A 219 -1.62 -11.42 -16.90
CA PRO A 219 -0.59 -10.48 -16.48
C PRO A 219 -0.73 -10.12 -15.00
N PRO A 220 0.37 -10.12 -14.22
CA PRO A 220 0.29 -10.08 -12.76
C PRO A 220 -0.41 -8.84 -12.19
N LEU A 221 -0.25 -7.68 -12.83
CA LEU A 221 -0.89 -6.45 -12.37
C LEU A 221 -2.41 -6.46 -12.62
N LEU A 222 -2.84 -7.07 -13.72
CA LEU A 222 -4.25 -7.30 -14.00
C LEU A 222 -4.83 -8.34 -13.05
N ARG A 223 -4.10 -9.43 -12.81
CA ARG A 223 -4.48 -10.46 -11.83
C ARG A 223 -4.67 -9.86 -10.45
N ALA A 224 -3.74 -9.03 -9.98
CA ALA A 224 -3.87 -8.34 -8.69
C ALA A 224 -5.12 -7.45 -8.62
N ALA A 225 -5.41 -6.66 -9.66
CA ALA A 225 -6.61 -5.82 -9.72
C ALA A 225 -7.90 -6.66 -9.76
N MET A 226 -7.93 -7.74 -10.55
CA MET A 226 -9.07 -8.65 -10.64
C MET A 226 -9.31 -9.39 -9.31
N CYS A 227 -8.25 -9.86 -8.65
CA CYS A 227 -8.34 -10.43 -7.30
C CYS A 227 -8.88 -9.42 -6.29
N HIS A 228 -8.42 -8.17 -6.35
CA HIS A 228 -8.92 -7.10 -5.49
C HIS A 228 -10.42 -6.85 -5.71
N PHE A 229 -10.85 -6.76 -6.98
CA PHE A 229 -12.27 -6.65 -7.32
C PHE A 229 -13.10 -7.81 -6.78
N ALA A 230 -12.67 -9.04 -7.05
CA ALA A 230 -13.40 -10.25 -6.66
C ALA A 230 -13.50 -10.39 -5.13
N PHE A 231 -12.44 -10.08 -4.38
CA PHE A 231 -12.46 -10.16 -2.92
C PHE A 231 -13.48 -9.18 -2.32
N GLU A 232 -13.46 -7.92 -2.74
CA GLU A 232 -14.41 -6.89 -2.29
C GLU A 232 -15.84 -7.18 -2.74
N TYR A 233 -16.02 -7.81 -3.92
CA TYR A 233 -17.32 -8.26 -4.41
C TYR A 233 -17.88 -9.39 -3.53
N ILE A 234 -17.07 -10.40 -3.22
CA ILE A 234 -17.47 -11.51 -2.35
C ILE A 234 -17.82 -10.99 -0.96
N HIS A 235 -17.01 -10.06 -0.46
CA HIS A 235 -17.19 -9.35 0.81
C HIS A 235 -17.30 -10.32 2.01
N PRO A 236 -16.28 -11.15 2.27
CA PRO A 236 -16.40 -12.32 3.14
C PRO A 236 -16.60 -12.05 4.65
N PHE A 237 -16.45 -10.82 5.11
CA PHE A 237 -16.56 -10.46 6.53
C PHE A 237 -17.65 -9.41 6.78
N TYR A 238 -18.04 -9.19 8.04
CA TYR A 238 -19.01 -8.14 8.40
C TYR A 238 -18.39 -6.73 8.35
N ASP A 239 -17.17 -6.57 8.84
CA ASP A 239 -16.34 -5.38 8.70
C ASP A 239 -14.92 -5.75 8.24
N GLY A 240 -14.07 -4.78 7.93
CA GLY A 240 -12.63 -4.97 7.66
C GLY A 240 -12.28 -5.40 6.24
N ASN A 241 -13.28 -5.73 5.41
CA ASN A 241 -13.07 -6.17 4.02
C ASN A 241 -12.18 -5.21 3.23
N GLY A 242 -12.46 -3.90 3.29
CA GLY A 242 -11.70 -2.88 2.56
C GLY A 242 -10.21 -2.83 2.94
N ARG A 243 -9.91 -2.91 4.25
CA ARG A 243 -8.52 -2.93 4.75
C ARG A 243 -7.80 -4.21 4.33
N THR A 244 -8.47 -5.36 4.45
CA THR A 244 -7.91 -6.66 4.05
C THR A 244 -7.72 -6.76 2.53
N GLY A 245 -8.67 -6.28 1.74
CA GLY A 245 -8.59 -6.26 0.28
C GLY A 245 -7.45 -5.40 -0.23
N ARG A 246 -7.29 -4.18 0.31
CA ARG A 246 -6.15 -3.31 -0.02
C ARG A 246 -4.81 -3.92 0.38
N PHE A 247 -4.72 -4.55 1.55
CA PHE A 247 -3.51 -5.26 1.94
C PHE A 247 -3.19 -6.44 1.02
N LEU A 248 -4.19 -7.25 0.64
CA LEU A 248 -4.05 -8.34 -0.33
C LEU A 248 -3.65 -7.84 -1.73
N PHE A 249 -4.13 -6.67 -2.13
CA PHE A 249 -3.72 -6.02 -3.37
C PHE A 249 -2.24 -5.61 -3.32
N ALA A 250 -1.83 -4.92 -2.24
CA ALA A 250 -0.43 -4.57 -1.99
C ALA A 250 0.48 -5.82 -1.95
N LEU A 251 0.04 -6.88 -1.29
CA LEU A 251 0.75 -8.15 -1.18
C LEU A 251 0.98 -8.83 -2.54
N GLN A 252 -0.02 -8.82 -3.42
CA GLN A 252 0.12 -9.35 -4.77
C GLN A 252 1.03 -8.48 -5.65
N LEU A 253 0.91 -7.15 -5.54
CA LEU A 253 1.76 -6.23 -6.29
C LEU A 253 3.23 -6.31 -5.87
N ARG A 254 3.51 -6.52 -4.58
CA ARG A 254 4.87 -6.67 -4.03
C ARG A 254 5.68 -7.79 -4.68
N ARG A 255 5.02 -8.76 -5.31
CA ARG A 255 5.68 -9.85 -6.07
C ARG A 255 6.27 -9.38 -7.40
N HIS A 256 5.89 -8.20 -7.85
CA HIS A 256 6.20 -7.70 -9.19
C HIS A 256 6.62 -6.23 -9.24
N LEU A 257 6.45 -5.50 -8.15
CA LEU A 257 6.81 -4.09 -7.96
C LEU A 257 7.63 -3.96 -6.66
N SER A 258 8.43 -2.91 -6.57
CA SER A 258 9.28 -2.61 -5.42
C SER A 258 8.47 -2.36 -4.15
N VAL A 259 9.18 -2.39 -3.02
CA VAL A 259 8.60 -2.08 -1.71
C VAL A 259 7.91 -0.73 -1.73
N PRO A 260 8.56 0.40 -2.11
CA PRO A 260 7.92 1.72 -2.06
C PRO A 260 6.59 1.78 -2.81
N THR A 261 6.54 1.26 -4.04
CA THR A 261 5.31 1.24 -4.85
C THR A 261 4.19 0.46 -4.16
N SER A 262 4.52 -0.67 -3.54
CA SER A 262 3.53 -1.58 -2.95
C SER A 262 2.94 -1.06 -1.63
N ILE A 263 3.65 -0.18 -0.92
CA ILE A 263 3.22 0.42 0.36
C ILE A 263 2.82 1.90 0.24
N SER A 264 2.46 2.37 -0.96
CA SER A 264 2.07 3.77 -1.20
C SER A 264 0.75 3.92 -1.95
N LEU A 265 -0.10 2.89 -1.91
CA LEU A 265 -1.33 2.83 -2.69
C LEU A 265 -2.48 3.54 -1.98
N SER A 266 -2.66 3.30 -0.68
CA SER A 266 -3.77 3.85 0.08
C SER A 266 -3.78 5.38 0.15
N PRO A 267 -2.66 6.11 0.25
CA PRO A 267 -2.67 7.58 0.18
C PRO A 267 -3.28 8.12 -1.11
N VAL A 268 -2.92 7.54 -2.26
CA VAL A 268 -3.46 7.96 -3.56
C VAL A 268 -4.92 7.55 -3.72
N ILE A 269 -5.28 6.37 -3.22
CA ILE A 269 -6.68 5.91 -3.19
C ILE A 269 -7.53 6.82 -2.30
N SER A 270 -7.02 7.24 -1.14
CA SER A 270 -7.70 8.14 -0.21
C SER A 270 -7.96 9.50 -0.85
N ASP A 271 -6.97 10.09 -1.53
CA ASP A 271 -7.14 11.34 -2.27
C ASP A 271 -8.15 11.22 -3.44
N GLY A 272 -8.30 10.00 -3.97
CA GLY A 272 -9.21 9.66 -5.05
C GLY A 272 -10.39 8.78 -4.63
N LYS A 273 -10.83 8.84 -3.36
CA LYS A 273 -11.78 7.89 -2.76
C LYS A 273 -13.05 7.73 -3.60
N ASP A 274 -13.61 8.82 -4.10
CA ASP A 274 -14.80 8.80 -4.97
C ASP A 274 -14.53 8.03 -6.28
N ARG A 275 -13.37 8.25 -6.91
CA ARG A 275 -12.99 7.54 -8.15
C ARG A 275 -12.77 6.04 -7.90
N TYR A 276 -12.25 5.70 -6.72
CA TYR A 276 -12.04 4.33 -6.29
C TYR A 276 -13.36 3.59 -6.09
N TYR A 277 -14.29 4.13 -5.28
CA TYR A 277 -15.61 3.51 -5.12
C TYR A 277 -16.42 3.51 -6.40
N LYS A 278 -16.30 4.55 -7.23
CA LYS A 278 -16.95 4.57 -8.54
C LYS A 278 -16.44 3.45 -9.46
N ALA A 279 -15.18 3.02 -9.33
CA ALA A 279 -14.66 1.86 -10.05
C ALA A 279 -15.41 0.57 -9.65
N PHE A 280 -15.66 0.38 -8.36
CA PHE A 280 -16.46 -0.74 -7.86
C PHE A 280 -17.91 -0.65 -8.32
N GLU A 281 -18.57 0.49 -8.07
CA GLU A 281 -19.99 0.68 -8.44
C GLU A 281 -20.22 0.42 -9.94
N ASP A 282 -19.34 0.92 -10.79
CA ASP A 282 -19.45 0.68 -12.23
C ASP A 282 -19.25 -0.81 -12.56
N ALA A 283 -18.20 -1.46 -12.07
CA ALA A 283 -17.92 -2.86 -12.40
C ALA A 283 -18.94 -3.84 -11.80
N GLN A 284 -19.53 -3.52 -10.64
CA GLN A 284 -20.55 -4.34 -9.96
C GLN A 284 -21.95 -4.19 -10.56
N HIS A 285 -22.19 -3.14 -11.35
CA HIS A 285 -23.50 -2.90 -11.94
C HIS A 285 -23.95 -4.10 -12.78
N PRO A 286 -25.18 -4.63 -12.62
CA PRO A 286 -25.61 -5.86 -13.29
C PRO A 286 -25.47 -5.84 -14.83
N LEU A 287 -25.72 -4.69 -15.46
CA LEU A 287 -25.52 -4.51 -16.92
C LEU A 287 -24.05 -4.47 -17.38
N ASN A 288 -23.08 -4.49 -16.46
CA ASN A 288 -21.67 -4.63 -16.82
C ASN A 288 -21.17 -6.08 -16.74
N CYS A 289 -21.99 -7.04 -16.31
CA CYS A 289 -21.70 -8.49 -16.40
C CYS A 289 -20.30 -8.87 -15.89
N CYS A 290 -19.86 -8.27 -14.78
CA CYS A 290 -18.53 -8.50 -14.19
C CYS A 290 -17.34 -8.18 -15.12
N ASP A 291 -17.53 -7.29 -16.09
CA ASP A 291 -16.46 -6.69 -16.90
C ASP A 291 -15.56 -5.80 -16.02
N ALA A 292 -14.41 -6.34 -15.61
CA ALA A 292 -13.44 -5.67 -14.76
C ALA A 292 -12.42 -4.85 -15.57
N SER A 293 -12.63 -4.62 -16.88
CA SER A 293 -11.64 -3.95 -17.74
C SER A 293 -11.40 -2.49 -17.32
N LEU A 294 -12.47 -1.72 -17.14
CA LEU A 294 -12.37 -0.34 -16.68
C LEU A 294 -11.93 -0.24 -15.21
N PHE A 295 -12.31 -1.22 -14.38
CA PHE A 295 -11.84 -1.32 -13.01
C PHE A 295 -10.31 -1.48 -12.98
N SER A 296 -9.78 -2.48 -13.70
CA SER A 296 -8.35 -2.74 -13.81
C SER A 296 -7.58 -1.52 -14.33
N TYR A 297 -8.12 -0.83 -15.35
CA TYR A 297 -7.55 0.42 -15.84
C TYR A 297 -7.49 1.53 -14.77
N ARG A 298 -8.55 1.71 -13.97
CA ARG A 298 -8.57 2.69 -12.88
C ARG A 298 -7.59 2.30 -11.76
N MET A 299 -7.47 1.02 -11.42
CA MET A 299 -6.49 0.54 -10.44
C MET A 299 -5.05 0.78 -10.91
N MET A 300 -4.74 0.52 -12.18
CA MET A 300 -3.41 0.81 -12.73
C MET A 300 -3.10 2.32 -12.77
N LYS A 301 -4.11 3.18 -12.90
CA LYS A 301 -3.92 4.62 -12.71
C LYS A 301 -3.55 4.98 -11.28
N PHE A 302 -4.18 4.37 -10.26
CA PHE A 302 -3.78 4.58 -8.87
C PHE A 302 -2.34 4.14 -8.62
N VAL A 303 -1.92 2.99 -9.16
CA VAL A 303 -0.52 2.52 -9.08
C VAL A 303 0.44 3.51 -9.75
N SER A 304 0.12 3.95 -10.97
CA SER A 304 0.94 4.93 -11.71
C SER A 304 1.02 6.29 -11.01
N ASP A 305 -0.08 6.75 -10.41
CA ASP A 305 -0.11 7.98 -9.61
C ASP A 305 0.74 7.85 -8.33
N ALA A 306 0.72 6.69 -7.67
CA ALA A 306 1.58 6.39 -6.52
C ALA A 306 3.06 6.39 -6.91
N GLN A 307 3.42 5.70 -7.98
CA GLN A 307 4.80 5.67 -8.48
C GLN A 307 5.31 7.06 -8.84
N ARG A 308 4.48 7.90 -9.50
CA ARG A 308 4.86 9.29 -9.81
C ARG A 308 5.15 10.08 -8.54
N ARG A 309 4.28 10.01 -7.52
CA ARG A 309 4.52 10.69 -6.23
C ARG A 309 5.82 10.23 -5.57
N ILE A 310 6.10 8.92 -5.60
CA ILE A 310 7.36 8.36 -5.09
C ILE A 310 8.55 8.89 -5.89
N ILE A 311 8.48 8.92 -7.22
CA ILE A 311 9.57 9.43 -8.07
C ILE A 311 9.85 10.89 -7.75
N ASP A 312 8.80 11.71 -7.65
CA ASP A 312 8.93 13.14 -7.37
C ASP A 312 9.56 13.36 -5.98
N ASP A 313 9.03 12.71 -4.94
CA ASP A 313 9.51 12.83 -3.56
C ASP A 313 10.95 12.31 -3.39
N LEU A 314 11.27 11.13 -3.95
CA LEU A 314 12.62 10.57 -3.86
C LEU A 314 13.63 11.40 -4.64
N SER A 315 13.26 11.95 -5.80
CA SER A 315 14.15 12.81 -6.58
C SER A 315 14.46 14.11 -5.83
N GLU A 316 13.45 14.72 -5.21
CA GLU A 316 13.62 15.92 -4.39
C GLU A 316 14.51 15.66 -3.16
N LYS A 317 14.18 14.62 -2.37
CA LYS A 317 14.94 14.24 -1.18
C LYS A 317 16.37 13.84 -1.50
N TYR A 318 16.59 13.13 -2.61
CA TYR A 318 17.95 12.78 -3.06
C TYR A 318 18.75 14.03 -3.46
N GLY A 319 18.13 14.96 -4.18
CA GLY A 319 18.76 16.24 -4.51
C GLY A 319 19.12 17.05 -3.25
N ALA A 320 18.22 17.07 -2.25
CA ALA A 320 18.49 17.70 -0.96
C ALA A 320 19.63 17.01 -0.19
N PHE A 321 19.68 15.68 -0.23
CA PHE A 321 20.72 14.88 0.41
C PHE A 321 22.11 15.15 -0.16
N GLU A 322 22.24 15.22 -1.49
CA GLU A 322 23.52 15.52 -2.13
C GLU A 322 23.99 16.96 -1.83
N ARG A 323 23.07 17.93 -1.77
CA ARG A 323 23.41 19.30 -1.34
C ARG A 323 23.88 19.31 0.12
N ALA A 324 23.14 18.65 1.01
CA ALA A 324 23.49 18.59 2.43
C ALA A 324 24.84 17.91 2.66
N LYS A 325 25.19 16.88 1.88
CA LYS A 325 26.52 16.26 1.91
C LYS A 325 27.64 17.20 1.50
N ALA A 326 27.42 18.03 0.48
CA ALA A 326 28.41 19.03 0.07
C ALA A 326 28.65 20.07 1.18
N VAL A 327 27.57 20.56 1.81
CA VAL A 327 27.68 21.51 2.94
C VAL A 327 28.32 20.84 4.17
N LEU A 328 27.97 19.59 4.46
CA LEU A 328 28.57 18.82 5.56
C LEU A 328 30.09 18.75 5.44
N TYR A 329 30.63 18.60 4.23
CA TYR A 329 32.07 18.53 4.02
C TYR A 329 32.78 19.87 4.33
N GLU A 330 32.18 21.00 4.00
CA GLU A 330 32.75 22.30 4.36
C GLU A 330 32.59 22.58 5.86
N LEU A 331 31.41 22.31 6.41
CA LEU A 331 31.14 22.50 7.84
C LEU A 331 32.04 21.63 8.73
N SER A 332 32.35 20.40 8.30
CA SER A 332 33.24 19.51 9.03
C SER A 332 34.66 20.07 9.13
N ARG A 333 35.15 20.73 8.08
CA ARG A 333 36.47 21.39 8.07
C ARG A 333 36.49 22.62 8.99
N GLU A 334 35.44 23.43 8.96
CA GLU A 334 35.31 24.60 9.84
C GLU A 334 35.22 24.21 11.31
N ARG A 335 34.48 23.13 11.62
CA ARG A 335 34.28 22.63 12.98
C ARG A 335 35.40 21.70 13.47
N GLY A 336 36.30 21.28 12.59
CA GLY A 336 37.35 20.32 12.90
C GLY A 336 36.82 18.93 13.24
N TRP A 337 35.71 18.51 12.63
CA TRP A 337 35.12 17.19 12.85
C TRP A 337 35.98 16.08 12.24
N SER A 338 36.11 14.99 12.99
CA SER A 338 36.66 13.72 12.52
C SER A 338 35.74 13.03 11.52
N ASP A 339 36.29 12.10 10.74
CA ASP A 339 35.51 11.29 9.79
C ASP A 339 34.33 10.56 10.48
N ASP A 340 34.55 10.03 11.69
CA ASP A 340 33.49 9.35 12.46
C ASP A 340 32.34 10.29 12.86
N GLN A 341 32.64 11.57 13.12
CA GLN A 341 31.64 12.59 13.42
C GLN A 341 30.87 12.98 12.16
N VAL A 342 31.57 13.13 11.03
CA VAL A 342 30.96 13.39 9.72
C VAL A 342 30.01 12.25 9.35
N ASP A 343 30.42 11.00 9.56
CA ASP A 343 29.58 9.82 9.34
C ASP A 343 28.30 9.87 10.19
N ILE A 344 28.41 10.20 11.49
CA ILE A 344 27.25 10.34 12.38
C ILE A 344 26.32 11.46 11.92
N VAL A 345 26.83 12.64 11.60
CA VAL A 345 26.02 13.76 11.11
C VAL A 345 25.36 13.39 9.78
N GLY A 346 26.08 12.70 8.89
CA GLY A 346 25.54 12.16 7.64
C GLY A 346 24.38 11.17 7.84
N VAL A 347 24.38 10.39 8.93
CA VAL A 347 23.22 9.57 9.32
C VAL A 347 22.05 10.44 9.78
N LEU A 348 22.30 11.45 10.60
CA LEU A 348 21.24 12.32 11.11
C LEU A 348 20.58 13.12 9.96
N ILE A 349 21.36 13.59 8.98
CA ILE A 349 20.82 14.23 7.76
C ILE A 349 19.86 13.29 7.01
N GLN A 350 20.17 11.99 6.93
CA GLN A 350 19.27 11.02 6.29
C GLN A 350 17.95 10.88 7.05
N GLU A 351 17.98 10.81 8.38
CA GLU A 351 16.76 10.73 9.18
C GLU A 351 15.91 12.01 9.05
N GLU A 352 16.55 13.18 8.97
CA GLU A 352 15.88 14.47 8.77
C GLU A 352 15.20 14.57 7.41
N LEU A 353 15.86 14.13 6.34
CA LEU A 353 15.33 14.24 4.98
C LEU A 353 14.30 13.15 4.63
N PHE A 354 14.44 11.94 5.17
CA PHE A 354 13.65 10.79 4.74
C PHE A 354 12.67 10.27 5.80
N GLY A 355 12.81 10.66 7.07
CA GLY A 355 11.93 10.22 8.16
C GLY A 355 10.82 11.21 8.49
N THR A 356 9.77 10.74 9.16
CA THR A 356 8.72 11.61 9.69
C THR A 356 9.15 12.24 11.02
N PRO A 357 8.90 13.54 11.25
CA PRO A 357 9.09 14.13 12.56
C PRO A 357 8.23 13.45 13.62
N PRO A 358 8.71 13.35 14.87
CA PRO A 358 10.03 13.78 15.36
C PRO A 358 11.18 12.83 14.95
N HIS A 359 12.22 13.37 14.30
CA HIS A 359 13.42 12.65 13.84
C HIS A 359 14.22 12.09 15.01
N ARG A 360 14.47 10.78 15.01
CA ARG A 360 14.98 10.08 16.20
C ARG A 360 15.88 8.92 15.81
N VAL A 361 17.19 9.13 15.97
CA VAL A 361 18.17 8.04 15.85
C VAL A 361 18.66 7.63 17.25
N THR A 362 18.77 6.33 17.51
CA THR A 362 19.30 5.76 18.75
C THR A 362 20.73 5.27 18.53
N ARG A 363 21.52 5.10 19.60
CA ARG A 363 22.88 4.53 19.49
C ARG A 363 22.91 3.18 18.77
N PRO A 364 22.02 2.20 19.07
CA PRO A 364 21.97 0.95 18.32
C PRO A 364 21.75 1.15 16.82
N GLN A 365 20.93 2.13 16.42
CA GLN A 365 20.72 2.44 15.01
C GLN A 365 21.98 3.04 14.37
N LEU A 366 22.69 3.95 15.06
CA LEU A 366 23.98 4.47 14.59
C LEU A 366 25.02 3.34 14.45
N GLN A 367 25.13 2.45 15.44
CA GLN A 367 26.04 1.31 15.42
C GLN A 367 25.77 0.40 14.23
N ASN A 368 24.50 0.04 13.99
CA ASN A 368 24.13 -0.85 12.90
C ASN A 368 24.28 -0.17 11.54
N GLY A 369 23.88 1.10 11.44
CA GLY A 369 23.93 1.87 10.19
C GLY A 369 25.34 2.17 9.72
N LEU A 370 26.23 2.55 10.64
CA LEU A 370 27.64 2.85 10.35
C LEU A 370 28.56 1.64 10.48
N LYS A 371 28.06 0.51 10.99
CA LYS A 371 28.86 -0.67 11.39
C LYS A 371 29.94 -0.30 12.41
N PHE A 372 29.65 0.65 13.30
CA PHE A 372 30.56 1.10 14.35
C PHE A 372 30.38 0.28 15.62
N GLY A 373 31.50 -0.05 16.27
CA GLY A 373 31.48 -0.56 17.64
C GLY A 373 30.96 0.49 18.62
N ARG A 374 30.39 0.05 19.76
CA ARG A 374 29.78 0.93 20.77
C ARG A 374 30.72 2.06 21.22
N LYS A 375 31.99 1.73 21.47
CA LYS A 375 33.00 2.71 21.91
C LYS A 375 33.23 3.79 20.85
N ARG A 376 33.33 3.42 19.57
CA ARG A 376 33.56 4.33 18.44
C ARG A 376 32.39 5.31 18.29
N VAL A 377 31.15 4.82 18.34
CA VAL A 377 29.96 5.69 18.31
C VAL A 377 29.98 6.69 19.46
N ASN A 378 30.27 6.24 20.69
CA ASN A 378 30.31 7.15 21.84
C ASN A 378 31.37 8.24 21.68
N THR A 379 32.60 7.85 21.32
CA THR A 379 33.72 8.78 21.15
C THR A 379 33.46 9.83 20.08
N ALA A 380 32.70 9.51 19.03
CA ALA A 380 32.34 10.47 18.00
C ALA A 380 31.07 11.28 18.33
N LEU A 381 30.06 10.65 18.95
CA LEU A 381 28.77 11.28 19.23
C LEU A 381 28.83 12.26 20.41
N ASP A 382 29.53 11.90 21.49
CA ASP A 382 29.53 12.68 22.73
C ASP A 382 30.06 14.12 22.50
N PRO A 383 31.16 14.35 21.75
CA PRO A 383 31.62 15.71 21.45
C PRO A 383 30.65 16.53 20.60
N LEU A 384 29.88 15.89 19.69
CA LEU A 384 28.87 16.59 18.90
C LEU A 384 27.68 17.06 19.75
N VAL A 385 27.38 16.34 20.83
CA VAL A 385 26.38 16.75 21.81
C VAL A 385 26.92 17.88 22.69
N GLU A 386 28.18 17.78 23.12
CA GLU A 386 28.84 18.82 23.93
C GLU A 386 28.99 20.15 23.17
N SER A 387 29.26 20.11 21.86
CA SER A 387 29.35 21.31 21.01
C SER A 387 27.99 21.93 20.67
N GLY A 388 26.89 21.24 21.00
CA GLY A 388 25.53 21.68 20.68
C GLY A 388 25.12 21.49 19.22
N ASP A 389 25.88 20.71 18.43
CA ASP A 389 25.54 20.40 17.04
C ASP A 389 24.51 19.25 16.92
N VAL A 390 24.46 18.40 17.93
CA VAL A 390 23.48 17.30 18.08
C VAL A 390 22.76 17.45 19.42
N VAL A 391 21.44 17.29 19.41
CA VAL A 391 20.62 17.34 20.62
C VAL A 391 20.14 15.95 21.03
N THR A 392 19.89 15.77 22.33
CA THR A 392 19.33 14.53 22.88
C THR A 392 17.89 14.71 23.30
N MET A 393 17.08 13.67 23.09
CA MET A 393 15.67 13.65 23.46
C MET A 393 15.31 12.35 24.18
N GLY A 394 14.51 12.48 25.23
CA GLY A 394 14.01 11.36 26.02
C GLY A 394 15.08 10.71 26.92
N MET A 395 14.64 9.82 27.81
CA MET A 395 15.53 9.20 28.81
C MET A 395 15.86 7.74 28.50
N ARG A 396 14.93 6.95 27.92
CA ARG A 396 15.14 5.53 27.59
C ARG A 396 14.24 5.06 26.43
N PRO A 397 14.80 4.67 25.27
CA PRO A 397 16.17 4.94 24.85
C PRO A 397 16.41 6.44 24.60
N VAL A 398 17.64 6.92 24.82
CA VAL A 398 18.03 8.27 24.41
C VAL A 398 18.05 8.32 22.89
N ARG A 399 17.43 9.37 22.34
CA ARG A 399 17.31 9.63 20.90
C ARG A 399 18.11 10.89 20.55
N TYR A 400 18.69 10.92 19.35
CA TYR A 400 19.59 11.96 18.87
C TYR A 400 19.03 12.54 17.56
N SER A 401 19.14 13.86 17.41
CA SER A 401 18.80 14.60 16.19
C SER A 401 19.77 15.77 16.01
N LEU A 402 19.78 16.39 14.82
CA LEU A 402 20.52 17.62 14.62
C LEU A 402 19.95 18.73 15.51
N ALA A 403 20.81 19.61 16.02
CA ALA A 403 20.36 20.86 16.61
C ALA A 403 19.76 21.77 15.53
N ASP A 404 18.78 22.60 15.87
CA ASP A 404 18.12 23.50 14.90
C ASP A 404 19.11 24.37 14.13
N SER A 405 20.14 24.91 14.81
CA SER A 405 21.19 25.71 14.17
C SER A 405 21.97 24.93 13.13
N THR A 406 22.35 23.70 13.44
CA THR A 406 23.13 22.82 12.56
C THR A 406 22.27 22.27 11.43
N ARG A 407 21.00 21.97 11.72
CA ARG A 407 19.98 21.58 10.74
C ARG A 407 19.78 22.65 9.67
N ARG A 408 19.61 23.93 10.06
CA ARG A 408 19.45 25.04 9.11
C ARG A 408 20.67 25.22 8.21
N LEU A 409 21.88 25.15 8.78
CA LEU A 409 23.12 25.23 8.01
C LEU A 409 23.21 24.11 6.97
N LEU A 410 22.91 22.86 7.36
CA LEU A 410 23.05 21.69 6.49
C LEU A 410 21.95 21.58 5.44
N LEU A 411 20.71 21.97 5.77
CA LEU A 411 19.55 21.75 4.91
C LEU A 411 19.09 23.01 4.14
N GLY A 412 19.60 24.20 4.49
CA GLY A 412 19.25 25.45 3.84
C GLY A 412 17.81 25.91 4.16
N GLU A 413 17.32 25.59 5.34
CA GLU A 413 16.04 26.10 5.85
C GLU A 413 16.30 27.42 6.62
N ASP A 414 15.81 28.54 6.11
CA ASP A 414 15.86 29.84 6.80
C ASP A 414 14.85 29.92 7.97
#